data_AF-A0A9D2P3F2-F1
#
_entry.id   AF-A0A9D2P3F2-F1
#
_cell.length_a   1.000
_cell.length_b   1.000
_cell.length_c   1.000
_cell.angle_alpha   90.00
_cell.angle_beta   90.00
_cell.angle_gamma   90.00
#
_symmetry.space_group_name_H-M   'P 1'
#
loop_
_entity.id
_entity.type
_entity.pdbx_description
1 polymer ?
#
loop_
_entity_poly.entity_id
_entity_poly.type
_entity_poly.pdbx_seq_one_letter_code
_entity_poly.pdbx_strand_id
1 'polypeptide(L)'
;MEINRLSQLRARSYENMLAVATCNYPENVPDCNGKSTVFDGVAYLPDEEESRDTCILEADGSEGIYIAELDLKQLRDYRKSEVHGNAYRHPQKYGILTEMKVEEPFIREDYRR
;
A
#
# COMPACT_ATOMS: atom_id res chain seq x y z
N MET A 1 11.38 2.96 8.23
CA MET A 1 10.49 3.62 7.23
C MET A 1 9.95 4.95 7.78
N GLU A 2 9.86 6.01 6.97
CA GLU A 2 9.32 7.32 7.39
C GLU A 2 7.84 7.50 6.99
N ILE A 3 7.21 8.57 7.49
CA ILE A 3 5.76 8.78 7.42
C ILE A 3 5.21 8.88 6.00
N ASN A 4 5.92 9.49 5.05
CA ASN A 4 5.44 9.63 3.67
C ASN A 4 5.36 8.26 2.99
N ARG A 5 6.34 7.37 3.21
CA ARG A 5 6.30 6.00 2.71
C ARG A 5 5.19 5.18 3.36
N LEU A 6 5.03 5.27 4.69
CA LEU A 6 3.93 4.59 5.39
C LEU A 6 2.56 5.08 4.89
N SER A 7 2.41 6.39 4.73
CA SER A 7 1.19 7.01 4.21
C SER A 7 0.91 6.59 2.78
N GLN A 8 1.94 6.49 1.92
CA GLN A 8 1.82 5.99 0.56
C GLN A 8 1.32 4.53 0.54
N LEU A 9 1.93 3.64 1.32
CA LEU A 9 1.55 2.22 1.35
C LEU A 9 0.13 2.04 1.90
N ARG A 10 -0.21 2.75 2.97
CA ARG A 10 -1.56 2.78 3.53
C ARG A 10 -2.58 3.26 2.50
N ALA A 11 -2.28 4.34 1.77
CA ALA A 11 -3.15 4.85 0.71
C ALA A 11 -3.33 3.83 -0.43
N ARG A 12 -2.26 3.13 -0.85
CA ARG A 12 -2.35 2.06 -1.87
C ARG A 12 -3.19 0.89 -1.40
N SER A 13 -3.05 0.49 -0.13
CA SER A 13 -3.85 -0.57 0.48
C SER A 13 -5.34 -0.19 0.50
N TYR A 14 -5.64 1.03 0.98
CA TYR A 14 -7.00 1.56 1.08
C TYR A 14 -7.68 1.72 -0.29
N GLU A 15 -7.08 2.46 -1.22
CA GLU A 15 -7.73 2.82 -2.50
C GLU A 15 -7.99 1.60 -3.41
N ASN A 16 -7.22 0.52 -3.21
CA ASN A 16 -7.33 -0.71 -3.99
C ASN A 16 -8.00 -1.85 -3.21
N MET A 17 -8.36 -1.62 -1.94
CA MET A 17 -8.90 -2.64 -1.02
C MET A 17 -8.06 -3.90 -1.06
N LEU A 18 -6.74 -3.79 -0.87
CA LEU A 18 -5.83 -4.93 -0.95
C LEU A 18 -4.85 -4.93 0.20
N ALA A 19 -4.40 -6.13 0.56
CA ALA A 19 -3.35 -6.27 1.54
C ALA A 19 -1.99 -5.88 0.94
N VAL A 20 -1.26 -4.99 1.62
CA VAL A 20 0.10 -4.59 1.26
C VAL A 20 1.02 -5.06 2.36
N ALA A 21 1.90 -6.02 2.05
CA ALA A 21 3.00 -6.43 2.90
C ALA A 21 4.31 -5.88 2.34
N THR A 22 5.09 -5.20 3.17
CA THR A 22 6.42 -4.71 2.80
C THR A 22 7.49 -5.34 3.67
N CYS A 23 8.58 -5.72 3.02
CA CYS A 23 9.78 -6.22 3.68
C CYS A 23 10.90 -5.23 3.44
N ASN A 24 11.39 -4.60 4.51
CA ASN A 24 12.51 -3.68 4.46
C ASN A 24 13.76 -4.33 5.04
N TYR A 25 14.92 -3.91 4.54
CA TYR A 25 16.18 -4.19 5.20
C TYR A 25 16.19 -3.57 6.61
N PRO A 26 16.72 -4.30 7.61
CA PRO A 26 16.77 -3.84 8.99
C PRO A 26 17.61 -2.57 9.13
N GLU A 27 17.39 -1.84 10.22
CA GLU A 27 18.02 -0.53 10.48
C GLU A 27 19.55 -0.57 10.64
N ASN A 28 20.13 -1.76 10.86
CA ASN A 28 21.57 -1.96 10.94
C ASN A 28 22.26 -2.02 9.55
N VAL A 29 21.50 -2.05 8.45
CA VAL A 29 22.04 -2.00 7.09
C VAL A 29 22.24 -0.52 6.67
N PRO A 30 23.39 -0.14 6.08
CA PRO A 30 23.64 1.23 5.64
C PRO A 30 22.52 1.78 4.74
N ASP A 31 22.12 3.02 4.99
CA ASP A 31 21.02 3.72 4.30
C ASP A 31 19.63 3.04 4.38
N CYS A 32 19.47 2.05 5.27
CA CYS A 32 18.20 1.36 5.51
C CYS A 32 17.60 1.78 6.85
N ASN A 33 16.28 1.63 6.98
CA ASN A 33 15.54 2.13 8.14
C ASN A 33 14.46 1.16 8.66
N GLY A 34 14.54 -0.13 8.29
CA GLY A 34 13.64 -1.18 8.76
C GLY A 34 12.16 -0.83 8.61
N LYS A 35 11.37 -1.32 9.58
CA LYS A 35 9.91 -1.11 9.69
C LYS A 35 9.12 -1.71 8.54
N SER A 36 9.32 -3.01 8.33
CA SER A 36 8.40 -3.83 7.53
C SER A 36 6.98 -3.68 8.05
N THR A 37 5.99 -3.62 7.16
CA THR A 37 4.58 -3.39 7.53
C THR A 37 3.63 -4.32 6.79
N VAL A 38 2.46 -4.55 7.39
CA VAL A 38 1.31 -5.19 6.72
C VAL A 38 0.07 -4.33 6.94
N PHE A 39 -0.54 -3.88 5.85
CA PHE A 39 -1.86 -3.27 5.82
C PHE A 39 -2.85 -4.26 5.19
N ASP A 40 -4.05 -4.40 5.74
CA ASP A 40 -5.06 -5.36 5.25
C ASP A 40 -6.00 -4.81 4.17
N GLY A 41 -6.13 -3.48 4.08
CA GLY A 41 -6.94 -2.78 3.11
C GLY A 41 -8.44 -2.71 3.45
N VAL A 42 -8.84 -3.02 4.68
CA VAL A 42 -10.23 -2.99 5.15
C VAL A 42 -10.41 -1.87 6.16
N ALA A 43 -10.91 -0.71 5.72
CA ALA A 43 -11.05 0.46 6.59
C ALA A 43 -12.35 0.50 7.39
N TYR A 44 -13.41 -0.14 6.89
CA TYR A 44 -14.74 -0.15 7.52
C TYR A 44 -15.15 -1.60 7.83
N LEU A 45 -15.69 -1.81 9.03
CA LEU A 45 -16.26 -3.08 9.43
C LEU A 45 -17.78 -2.94 9.58
N PRO A 46 -18.59 -3.97 9.23
CA PRO A 46 -20.05 -3.87 9.26
C PRO A 46 -20.65 -3.45 10.60
N ASP A 47 -19.98 -3.82 11.71
CA ASP A 47 -20.47 -3.63 13.07
C ASP A 47 -19.81 -2.42 13.77
N GLU A 48 -19.04 -1.61 13.05
CA GLU A 48 -18.32 -0.44 13.59
C GLU A 48 -18.83 0.85 12.95
N GLU A 49 -19.07 1.88 13.76
CA GLU A 49 -19.50 3.20 13.26
C GLU A 49 -18.35 4.01 12.64
N GLU A 50 -17.11 3.77 13.10
CA GLU A 50 -15.92 4.52 12.69
C GLU A 50 -14.97 3.69 11.83
N SER A 51 -14.18 4.37 11.01
CA SER A 51 -13.08 3.75 10.27
C SER A 51 -11.96 3.32 11.23
N ARG A 52 -11.31 2.20 10.93
CA ARG A 52 -10.13 1.73 11.69
C ARG A 52 -8.81 1.95 10.94
N ASP A 53 -7.68 1.85 11.66
CA ASP A 53 -6.39 1.67 10.98
C ASP A 53 -6.36 0.30 10.32
N THR A 54 -5.83 0.28 9.10
CA THR A 54 -5.65 -0.93 8.29
C THR A 54 -4.31 -1.59 8.57
N CYS A 55 -3.41 -0.94 9.33
CA CYS A 55 -2.13 -1.50 9.75
C CYS A 55 -2.35 -2.62 10.77
N ILE A 56 -2.04 -3.85 10.37
CA ILE A 56 -2.14 -5.05 11.22
C ILE A 56 -0.78 -5.54 11.71
N LEU A 57 0.31 -5.03 11.14
CA LEU A 57 1.67 -5.25 11.62
C LEU A 57 2.58 -4.08 11.24
N GLU A 58 3.34 -3.57 12.21
CA GLU A 58 4.48 -2.68 12.00
C GLU A 58 5.65 -3.21 12.83
N ALA A 59 6.72 -3.63 12.15
CA ALA A 59 7.95 -4.09 12.80
C ALA A 59 8.73 -2.91 13.40
N ASP A 60 9.50 -3.18 14.46
CA ASP A 60 10.23 -2.15 15.19
C ASP A 60 11.45 -1.59 14.45
N GLY A 61 11.97 -2.31 13.46
CA GLY A 61 13.17 -1.95 12.70
C GLY A 61 14.28 -2.99 12.75
N SER A 62 14.20 -3.90 13.72
CA SER A 62 15.18 -4.96 13.94
C SER A 62 15.06 -6.11 12.93
N GLU A 63 16.18 -6.80 12.71
CA GLU A 63 16.22 -8.03 11.91
C GLU A 63 15.37 -9.12 12.56
N GLY A 64 14.49 -9.75 11.78
CA GLY A 64 13.66 -10.83 12.31
C GLY A 64 12.62 -11.35 11.34
N ILE A 65 11.90 -12.38 11.80
CA ILE A 65 10.73 -12.94 11.13
C ILE A 65 9.50 -12.43 11.88
N TYR A 66 8.65 -11.71 11.16
CA TYR A 66 7.42 -11.13 11.68
C TYR A 66 6.23 -11.82 11.02
N ILE A 67 5.21 -12.17 11.82
CA ILE A 67 4.04 -12.91 11.36
C ILE A 67 2.80 -12.05 11.56
N ALA A 68 1.99 -11.92 10.51
CA ALA A 68 0.69 -11.28 10.54
C ALA A 68 -0.38 -12.24 9.98
N GLU A 69 -1.60 -12.14 10.49
CA GLU A 69 -2.75 -12.90 10.00
C GLU A 69 -3.63 -12.01 9.11
N LEU A 70 -4.07 -12.54 7.97
CA LEU A 70 -4.93 -11.83 7.04
C LEU A 70 -6.23 -12.61 6.81
N ASP A 71 -7.36 -12.00 7.18
CA ASP A 71 -8.68 -12.55 6.89
C ASP A 71 -9.08 -12.30 5.43
N LEU A 72 -8.80 -13.28 4.57
CA LEU A 72 -9.15 -13.24 3.15
C LEU A 72 -10.66 -13.29 2.90
N LYS A 73 -11.46 -13.83 3.84
CA LYS A 73 -12.92 -13.83 3.69
C LYS A 73 -13.43 -12.40 3.90
N GLN A 74 -13.02 -11.75 4.97
CA GLN A 74 -13.35 -10.34 5.23
C GLN A 74 -12.96 -9.45 4.07
N LEU A 75 -11.71 -9.55 3.57
CA LEU A 75 -11.24 -8.72 2.45
C LEU A 75 -12.08 -8.93 1.17
N ARG A 76 -12.47 -10.18 0.89
CA ARG A 76 -13.32 -10.49 -0.28
C ARG A 76 -14.74 -9.94 -0.12
N ASP A 77 -15.29 -10.00 1.08
CA ASP A 77 -16.64 -9.48 1.34
C ASP A 77 -16.65 -7.95 1.29
N TYR A 78 -15.64 -7.29 1.87
CA TYR A 78 -15.43 -5.84 1.79
C TYR A 78 -15.35 -5.34 0.34
N ARG A 79 -14.60 -6.04 -0.53
CA ARG A 79 -14.51 -5.70 -1.97
C ARG A 79 -15.84 -5.78 -2.73
N LYS A 80 -16.84 -6.49 -2.23
CA LYS A 80 -18.15 -6.61 -2.87
C LYS A 80 -19.09 -5.45 -2.50
N SER A 81 -18.90 -4.83 -1.34
CA SER A 81 -19.77 -3.76 -0.83
C SER A 81 -19.23 -2.37 -1.11
N GLU A 82 -17.90 -2.20 -1.15
CA GLU A 82 -17.28 -0.89 -1.19
C GLU A 82 -17.00 -0.34 -2.59
N VAL A 83 -16.87 0.99 -2.65
CA VAL A 83 -16.77 1.76 -3.90
C VAL A 83 -15.35 1.89 -4.47
N HIS A 84 -14.35 1.43 -3.72
CA HIS A 84 -12.94 1.58 -4.09
C HIS A 84 -12.50 0.52 -5.10
N GLY A 85 -11.17 0.41 -5.33
CA GLY A 85 -10.64 -0.52 -6.32
C GLY A 85 -11.19 -0.22 -7.71
N ASN A 86 -11.65 -1.25 -8.42
CA ASN A 86 -12.10 -1.11 -9.81
C ASN A 86 -13.63 -0.98 -9.96
N ALA A 87 -14.38 -0.69 -8.89
CA ALA A 87 -15.85 -0.60 -8.97
C ALA A 87 -16.31 0.56 -9.89
N TYR A 88 -15.61 1.70 -9.84
CA TYR A 88 -16.00 2.93 -10.56
C TYR A 88 -14.84 3.63 -11.29
N ARG A 89 -13.73 2.92 -11.55
CA ARG A 89 -12.62 3.50 -12.32
C ARG A 89 -13.04 3.64 -13.79
N HIS A 90 -12.58 4.72 -14.44
CA HIS A 90 -12.69 4.91 -15.88
C HIS A 90 -11.30 4.91 -16.56
N PRO A 91 -10.62 3.74 -16.68
CA PRO A 91 -9.25 3.65 -17.20
C PRO A 91 -9.02 4.40 -18.52
N GLN A 92 -10.02 4.40 -19.41
CA GLN A 92 -9.94 5.04 -20.72
C GLN A 92 -9.77 6.57 -20.65
N LYS A 93 -10.08 7.21 -19.51
CA LYS A 93 -9.91 8.65 -19.30
C LYS A 93 -8.48 9.04 -18.88
N TYR A 94 -7.67 8.07 -18.43
CA TYR A 94 -6.35 8.34 -17.84
C TYR A 94 -5.19 8.08 -18.81
N GLY A 95 -5.45 8.01 -20.12
CA GLY A 95 -4.43 7.67 -21.12
C GLY A 95 -3.14 8.50 -21.01
N ILE A 96 -3.26 9.79 -20.72
CA ILE A 96 -2.13 10.72 -20.54
C ILE A 96 -1.25 10.30 -19.34
N LEU A 97 -1.83 9.79 -18.27
CA LEU A 97 -1.07 9.36 -17.08
C LEU A 97 -0.35 8.02 -17.29
N THR A 98 -0.79 7.24 -18.28
CA THR A 98 -0.23 5.94 -18.62
C THR A 98 0.63 5.97 -19.89
N GLU A 99 0.86 7.16 -20.44
CA GLU A 99 1.71 7.34 -21.61
C GLU A 99 3.18 7.07 -21.26
N MET A 100 3.91 6.41 -22.16
CA MET A 100 5.33 6.09 -21.95
C MET A 100 6.28 7.26 -22.25
N LYS A 101 5.74 8.42 -22.62
CA LYS A 101 6.49 9.61 -22.97
C LYS A 101 7.02 10.27 -21.70
N VAL A 102 8.32 10.58 -21.67
CA VAL A 102 8.97 11.31 -20.57
C VAL A 102 9.42 12.66 -21.11
N GLU A 103 8.95 13.74 -20.47
CA GLU A 103 9.28 15.13 -20.83
C GLU A 103 10.03 15.81 -19.67
N GLU A 104 10.69 16.94 -19.95
CA GLU A 104 11.28 17.79 -18.90
C GLU A 104 10.23 18.18 -17.85
N PRO A 105 10.55 18.16 -16.53
CA PRO A 105 11.86 17.98 -15.90
C PRO A 105 12.17 16.53 -15.49
N PHE A 106 11.51 15.53 -16.09
CA PHE A 106 11.63 14.11 -15.69
C PHE A 106 12.64 13.32 -16.53
N ILE A 107 13.30 13.96 -17.51
CA ILE A 107 14.37 13.35 -18.29
C ILE A 107 15.57 13.09 -17.37
N ARG A 108 16.11 11.88 -17.43
CA ARG A 108 17.26 11.43 -16.63
C ARG A 108 18.24 10.70 -17.54
N GLU A 109 19.53 11.07 -17.49
CA GLU A 109 20.57 10.47 -18.33
C GLU A 109 20.82 9.00 -17.99
N ASP A 110 20.55 8.59 -16.76
CA ASP A 110 20.76 7.25 -16.23
C ASP A 110 19.51 6.35 -16.31
N TYR A 111 18.43 6.82 -16.95
CA TYR A 111 17.22 6.02 -17.13
C TYR A 111 17.49 4.76 -17.98
N ARG A 112 17.10 3.60 -17.45
CA ARG A 112 17.16 2.29 -18.12
C ARG A 112 15.76 1.73 -18.27
N ARG A 113 15.45 1.18 -19.45
CA ARG A 113 14.21 0.42 -19.69
C ARG A 113 14.36 -1.03 -19.32
#